data_AF-A0A3D1KE56-F1
#
_entry.id   AF-A0A3D1KE56-F1
#
_cell.length_a   1.000
_cell.length_b   1.000
_cell.length_c   1.000
_cell.angle_alpha   90.00
_cell.angle_beta   90.00
_cell.angle_gamma   90.00
#
_symmetry.space_group_name_H-M   'P 1'
#
loop_
_entity.id
_entity.type
_entity.pdbx_description
1 polymer ?
#
loop_
_entity_poly.entity_id
_entity_poly.type
_entity_poly.pdbx_seq_one_letter_code
_entity_poly.pdbx_strand_id
1 'polypeptide(L)'
;MNSYNKMNEMLSARPQRLYMYFKAEGAEKFLENHNLKLSDPRKCNDPFECAIDYNASLKTTGYIDENPYYEQLNELYVRDLQAKWWKAHKHLRISCFTKEATNILMWAYYADGQKGICIEFDPSKDPLFFENLREVKYRTKLATINKGCGEELDYSEILITKAMQWQHEKEWRVIFKDLYSDFFPISPQAITSVIFGCASASYYNDYGMSGTYERIFQLLQRPEYAHIQLQCISQETDTFKLQCRKMPFFVFMKDQHTISIISTRQQCLQIKRYNDNRDLIYEASVCQWEKTIITLPNGYYLISNAVDNNTVLVQIFDE
;
A
#
# COMPACT_ATOMS: atom_id res chain seq x y z
N MET A 1 -25.32 22.73 13.51
CA MET A 1 -24.28 22.47 12.49
C MET A 1 -24.87 21.47 11.51
N ASN A 2 -25.06 21.84 10.24
CA ASN A 2 -25.83 21.03 9.27
C ASN A 2 -25.08 19.73 8.94
N SER A 3 -25.80 18.61 8.75
CA SER A 3 -25.23 17.27 8.46
C SER A 3 -24.25 17.27 7.28
N TYR A 4 -24.52 18.11 6.28
CA TYR A 4 -23.65 18.36 5.13
C TYR A 4 -22.27 18.94 5.52
N ASN A 5 -22.23 19.90 6.44
CA ASN A 5 -20.97 20.49 6.91
C ASN A 5 -20.16 19.50 7.74
N LYS A 6 -20.83 18.66 8.54
CA LYS A 6 -20.18 17.60 9.32
C LYS A 6 -19.59 16.50 8.43
N MET A 7 -20.29 16.14 7.35
CA MET A 7 -19.80 15.19 6.35
C MET A 7 -18.59 15.74 5.58
N ASN A 8 -18.63 17.03 5.19
CA ASN A 8 -17.50 17.69 4.55
C ASN A 8 -16.29 17.85 5.49
N GLU A 9 -16.50 18.17 6.78
CA GLU A 9 -15.43 18.15 7.79
C GLU A 9 -14.83 16.75 7.95
N MET A 10 -15.66 15.70 8.04
CA MET A 10 -15.21 14.32 8.15
C MET A 10 -14.45 13.84 6.91
N LEU A 11 -14.84 14.28 5.71
CA LEU A 11 -14.11 14.01 4.47
C LEU A 11 -12.80 14.79 4.39
N SER A 12 -12.75 16.04 4.87
CA SER A 12 -11.54 16.86 4.92
C SER A 12 -10.49 16.38 5.93
N ALA A 13 -10.91 15.63 6.96
CA ALA A 13 -10.04 15.02 7.96
C ALA A 13 -9.41 13.70 7.52
N ARG A 14 -9.87 13.11 6.40
CA ARG A 14 -9.33 11.85 5.89
C ARG A 14 -7.92 12.07 5.30
N PRO A 15 -7.00 11.10 5.47
CA PRO A 15 -5.70 11.17 4.85
C PRO A 15 -5.86 11.21 3.32
N GLN A 16 -5.19 12.17 2.67
CA GLN A 16 -5.14 12.26 1.21
C GLN A 16 -4.30 11.15 0.59
N ARG A 17 -3.38 10.56 1.37
CA ARG A 17 -2.47 9.50 0.94
C ARG A 17 -2.34 8.46 2.04
N LEU A 18 -2.43 7.21 1.62
CA LEU A 18 -2.23 6.03 2.45
C LEU A 18 -1.30 5.08 1.72
N TYR A 19 -0.56 4.28 2.48
CA TYR A 19 0.44 3.37 1.94
C TYR A 19 0.17 1.95 2.43
N MET A 20 0.44 0.97 1.56
CA MET A 20 0.45 -0.44 1.93
C MET A 20 1.75 -1.09 1.43
N TYR A 21 2.34 -1.89 2.31
CA TYR A 21 3.61 -2.56 2.08
C TYR A 21 3.36 -4.01 1.65
N PHE A 22 4.12 -4.46 0.66
CA PHE A 22 3.99 -5.77 0.05
C PHE A 22 5.35 -6.42 -0.12
N LYS A 23 5.37 -7.75 -0.02
CA LYS A 23 6.37 -8.56 -0.73
C LYS A 23 6.15 -8.40 -2.24
N ALA A 24 7.21 -8.53 -3.04
CA ALA A 24 7.14 -8.28 -4.48
C ALA A 24 6.07 -9.13 -5.18
N GLU A 25 5.95 -10.42 -4.85
CA GLU A 25 4.95 -11.32 -5.45
C GLU A 25 3.51 -10.92 -5.06
N GLY A 26 3.33 -10.36 -3.86
CA GLY A 26 2.05 -9.84 -3.40
C GLY A 26 1.64 -8.60 -4.18
N ALA A 27 2.58 -7.68 -4.41
CA ALA A 27 2.37 -6.49 -5.22
C ALA A 27 2.06 -6.84 -6.68
N GLU A 28 2.80 -7.80 -7.27
CA GLU A 28 2.54 -8.29 -8.63
C GLU A 28 1.10 -8.77 -8.79
N LYS A 29 0.66 -9.70 -7.93
CA LYS A 29 -0.71 -10.23 -7.98
C LYS A 29 -1.77 -9.16 -7.76
N PHE A 30 -1.49 -8.21 -6.87
CA PHE A 30 -2.39 -7.09 -6.62
C PHE A 30 -2.53 -6.19 -7.86
N LEU A 31 -1.42 -5.79 -8.46
CA LEU A 31 -1.39 -4.95 -9.66
C LEU A 31 -1.97 -5.66 -10.89
N GLU A 32 -1.90 -6.98 -10.96
CA GLU A 32 -2.51 -7.73 -12.05
C GLU A 32 -4.03 -7.82 -11.93
N ASN A 33 -4.53 -8.03 -10.71
CA ASN A 33 -5.94 -8.40 -10.47
C ASN A 33 -6.79 -7.26 -9.91
N HIS A 34 -6.20 -6.14 -9.51
CA HIS A 34 -6.88 -5.00 -8.87
C HIS A 34 -7.67 -5.38 -7.62
N ASN A 35 -7.23 -6.42 -6.91
CA ASN A 35 -7.95 -6.99 -5.78
C ASN A 35 -7.06 -6.96 -4.54
N LEU A 36 -7.42 -6.11 -3.57
CA LEU A 36 -6.66 -5.97 -2.35
C LEU A 36 -7.03 -7.11 -1.40
N LYS A 37 -6.01 -7.74 -0.81
CA LYS A 37 -6.21 -8.77 0.21
C LYS A 37 -6.79 -8.12 1.47
N LEU A 38 -7.79 -8.77 2.03
CA LEU A 38 -8.40 -8.43 3.29
C LEU A 38 -8.11 -9.54 4.31
N SER A 39 -7.71 -9.14 5.51
CA SER A 39 -7.32 -10.04 6.58
C SER A 39 -8.48 -10.25 7.54
N ASP A 40 -8.59 -11.48 8.06
CA ASP A 40 -9.32 -11.74 9.29
C ASP A 40 -8.54 -11.07 10.43
N PRO A 41 -9.14 -10.11 11.18
CA PRO A 41 -8.43 -9.41 12.26
C PRO A 41 -7.85 -10.36 13.30
N ARG A 42 -8.41 -11.56 13.49
CA ARG A 42 -7.90 -12.56 14.45
C ARG A 42 -6.58 -13.20 14.02
N LYS A 43 -6.11 -12.93 12.79
CA LYS A 43 -4.89 -13.49 12.20
C LYS A 43 -3.80 -12.46 11.98
N CYS A 44 -3.98 -11.22 12.46
CA CYS A 44 -2.92 -10.23 12.43
C CYS A 44 -1.78 -10.60 13.38
N ASN A 45 -0.64 -9.94 13.20
CA ASN A 45 0.61 -10.25 13.88
C ASN A 45 0.69 -9.77 15.34
N ASP A 46 -0.16 -8.83 15.76
CA ASP A 46 -0.19 -8.36 17.16
C ASP A 46 -0.87 -9.41 18.05
N PRO A 47 -0.19 -9.97 19.07
CA PRO A 47 -0.82 -10.92 20.00
C PRO A 47 -1.98 -10.31 20.81
N PHE A 48 -2.07 -8.98 20.89
CA PHE A 48 -3.17 -8.26 21.51
C PHE A 48 -4.20 -7.74 20.50
N GLU A 49 -4.12 -8.17 19.23
CA GLU A 49 -5.08 -7.77 18.21
C GLU A 49 -6.52 -8.13 18.64
N CYS A 50 -7.40 -7.13 18.67
CA CYS A 50 -8.78 -7.25 19.15
C CYS A 50 -8.92 -7.81 20.58
N ALA A 51 -7.87 -7.72 21.41
CA ALA A 51 -7.94 -8.11 22.82
C ALA A 51 -8.81 -7.12 23.63
N ILE A 52 -9.49 -7.67 24.63
CA ILE A 52 -10.45 -6.94 25.46
C ILE A 52 -10.07 -6.99 26.93
N ASP A 53 -10.35 -5.90 27.63
CA ASP A 53 -10.31 -5.90 29.10
C ASP A 53 -11.58 -6.57 29.62
N TYR A 54 -11.48 -7.85 30.02
CA TYR A 54 -12.62 -8.60 30.55
C TYR A 54 -13.19 -7.97 31.81
N ASN A 55 -12.32 -7.55 32.74
CA ASN A 55 -12.70 -7.01 34.04
C ASN A 55 -13.41 -5.66 33.92
N ALA A 56 -12.90 -4.78 33.07
CA ALA A 56 -13.57 -3.51 32.82
C ALA A 56 -14.85 -3.70 31.98
N SER A 57 -14.87 -4.64 31.02
CA SER A 57 -16.05 -4.93 30.19
C SER A 57 -17.21 -5.49 30.99
N LEU A 58 -16.96 -6.31 32.03
CA LEU A 58 -17.98 -6.79 32.97
C LEU A 58 -18.77 -5.65 33.60
N LYS A 59 -18.08 -4.57 33.96
CA LYS A 59 -18.73 -3.40 34.55
C LYS A 59 -19.66 -2.71 33.56
N THR A 60 -19.27 -2.65 32.30
CA THR A 60 -20.05 -2.01 31.24
C THR A 60 -21.21 -2.87 30.75
N THR A 61 -21.12 -4.20 30.82
CA THR A 61 -22.24 -5.09 30.45
C THR A 61 -23.36 -5.09 31.49
N GLY A 62 -23.16 -4.45 32.65
CA GLY A 62 -24.11 -4.42 33.75
C GLY A 62 -24.28 -5.79 34.44
N TYR A 63 -23.35 -6.72 34.19
CA TYR A 63 -23.27 -8.01 34.85
C TYR A 63 -22.02 -8.03 35.73
N ILE A 64 -22.19 -7.66 36.99
CA ILE A 64 -21.16 -7.82 38.01
C ILE A 64 -21.83 -8.57 39.16
N ASP A 65 -21.56 -9.87 39.30
CA ASP A 65 -21.67 -10.46 40.62
C ASP A 65 -20.44 -9.98 41.41
N GLU A 66 -20.65 -8.99 42.28
CA GLU A 66 -19.59 -8.35 43.08
C GLU A 66 -19.02 -9.29 44.14
N ASN A 67 -19.61 -10.48 44.33
CA ASN A 67 -19.04 -11.48 45.19
C ASN A 67 -17.71 -12.00 44.59
N PRO A 68 -16.57 -11.84 45.30
CA PRO A 68 -15.24 -12.23 44.80
C PRO A 68 -15.13 -13.70 44.42
N TYR A 69 -16.03 -14.55 44.93
CA TYR A 69 -16.12 -15.96 44.55
C TYR A 69 -16.37 -16.18 43.05
N TYR A 70 -17.02 -15.23 42.37
CA TYR A 70 -17.46 -15.39 40.97
C TYR A 70 -16.54 -14.72 39.94
N GLU A 71 -15.36 -14.22 40.32
CA GLU A 71 -14.46 -13.49 39.42
C GLU A 71 -14.12 -14.29 38.14
N GLN A 72 -13.80 -15.58 38.28
CA GLN A 72 -13.51 -16.46 37.14
C GLN A 72 -14.73 -16.71 36.24
N LEU A 73 -15.92 -16.84 36.84
CA LEU A 73 -17.16 -17.07 36.11
C LEU A 73 -17.56 -15.82 35.31
N ASN A 74 -17.32 -14.63 35.86
CA ASN A 74 -17.52 -13.36 35.18
C ASN A 74 -16.56 -13.24 33.96
N GLU A 75 -15.28 -13.58 34.10
CA GLU A 75 -14.35 -13.58 32.96
C GLU A 75 -14.81 -14.53 31.84
N LEU A 76 -15.22 -15.76 32.19
CA LEU A 76 -15.73 -16.75 31.24
C LEU A 76 -16.97 -16.24 30.48
N TYR A 77 -17.84 -15.47 31.15
CA TYR A 77 -19.01 -14.88 30.51
C TYR A 77 -18.64 -13.89 29.41
N VAL A 78 -17.71 -12.96 29.67
CA VAL A 78 -17.29 -11.99 28.64
C VAL A 78 -16.53 -12.67 27.50
N ARG A 79 -15.76 -13.73 27.80
CA ARG A 79 -15.16 -14.59 26.76
C ARG A 79 -16.22 -15.23 25.87
N ASP A 80 -17.30 -15.74 26.45
CA ASP A 80 -18.43 -16.31 25.70
C ASP A 80 -19.14 -15.25 24.84
N LEU A 81 -19.33 -14.04 25.36
CA LEU A 81 -19.86 -12.91 24.58
C LEU A 81 -18.99 -12.57 23.37
N GLN A 82 -17.67 -12.48 23.56
CA GLN A 82 -16.73 -12.25 22.46
C GLN A 82 -16.75 -13.40 21.45
N ALA A 83 -16.79 -14.65 21.91
CA ALA A 83 -16.87 -15.82 21.03
C ALA A 83 -18.16 -15.84 20.20
N LYS A 84 -19.30 -15.52 20.82
CA LYS A 84 -20.60 -15.35 20.14
C LYS A 84 -20.55 -14.24 19.11
N TRP A 85 -19.97 -13.09 19.46
CA TRP A 85 -19.82 -11.98 18.53
C TRP A 85 -18.94 -12.36 17.33
N TRP A 86 -17.82 -13.06 17.55
CA TRP A 86 -17.00 -13.58 16.45
C TRP A 86 -17.69 -14.61 15.59
N LYS A 87 -18.53 -15.46 16.18
CA LYS A 87 -19.33 -16.41 15.41
C LYS A 87 -20.34 -15.70 14.51
N ALA A 88 -20.97 -14.64 15.01
CA ALA A 88 -21.89 -13.79 14.23
C ALA A 88 -21.16 -12.99 13.14
N HIS A 89 -19.93 -12.55 13.39
CA HIS A 89 -19.13 -11.71 12.49
C HIS A 89 -17.95 -12.45 11.85
N LYS A 90 -18.12 -13.74 11.52
CA LYS A 90 -17.06 -14.57 10.92
C LYS A 90 -16.57 -14.07 9.55
N HIS A 91 -17.37 -13.22 8.90
CA HIS A 91 -17.09 -12.57 7.62
C HIS A 91 -16.53 -11.15 7.77
N LEU A 92 -16.20 -10.73 9.00
CA LEU A 92 -15.47 -9.50 9.22
C LEU A 92 -14.09 -9.58 8.57
N ARG A 93 -13.73 -8.53 7.82
CA ARG A 93 -12.45 -8.39 7.17
C ARG A 93 -11.91 -6.98 7.36
N ILE A 94 -10.59 -6.86 7.45
CA ILE A 94 -9.90 -5.58 7.54
C ILE A 94 -8.81 -5.47 6.49
N SER A 95 -8.53 -4.24 6.06
CA SER A 95 -7.33 -3.91 5.31
C SER A 95 -6.59 -2.77 5.99
N CYS A 96 -5.27 -2.92 6.14
CA CYS A 96 -4.44 -2.07 6.99
C CYS A 96 -3.49 -1.23 6.14
N PHE A 97 -3.57 0.08 6.30
CA PHE A 97 -2.74 1.06 5.62
C PHE A 97 -1.94 1.86 6.64
N THR A 98 -0.93 2.60 6.19
CA THR A 98 -0.17 3.55 7.01
C THR A 98 -0.11 4.91 6.34
N LYS A 99 0.17 5.96 7.13
CA LYS A 99 0.51 7.30 6.61
C LYS A 99 1.98 7.45 6.23
N GLU A 100 2.83 6.43 6.46
CA GLU A 100 4.28 6.53 6.32
C GLU A 100 4.83 5.61 5.23
N ALA A 101 5.40 6.18 4.18
CA ALA A 101 6.12 5.44 3.13
C ALA A 101 7.59 5.15 3.47
N THR A 102 8.15 5.84 4.46
CA THR A 102 9.59 5.84 4.76
C THR A 102 9.94 5.27 6.13
N ASN A 103 9.00 4.59 6.78
CA ASN A 103 9.23 3.99 8.09
C ASN A 103 10.11 2.72 7.96
N ILE A 104 11.28 2.74 8.60
CA ILE A 104 12.27 1.65 8.53
C ILE A 104 11.69 0.31 9.01
N LEU A 105 10.91 0.31 10.11
CA LEU A 105 10.31 -0.90 10.67
C LEU A 105 9.23 -1.46 9.74
N MET A 106 8.43 -0.59 9.11
CA MET A 106 7.42 -1.04 8.13
C MET A 106 8.07 -1.76 6.95
N TRP A 107 9.15 -1.21 6.40
CA TRP A 107 9.91 -1.86 5.35
C TRP A 107 10.55 -3.18 5.79
N ALA A 108 11.05 -3.25 7.03
CA ALA A 108 11.66 -4.45 7.60
C ALA A 108 10.65 -5.60 7.75
N TYR A 109 9.47 -5.31 8.30
CA TYR A 109 8.46 -6.34 8.62
C TYR A 109 7.56 -6.70 7.43
N TYR A 110 7.14 -5.71 6.65
CA TYR A 110 6.06 -5.89 5.67
C TYR A 110 6.50 -5.85 4.21
N ALA A 111 7.73 -5.38 3.92
CA ALA A 111 8.29 -5.34 2.56
C ALA A 111 9.61 -6.12 2.45
N ASP A 112 9.61 -7.34 3.00
CA ASP A 112 10.69 -8.34 2.84
C ASP A 112 12.09 -7.80 3.14
N GLY A 113 12.24 -7.06 4.23
CA GLY A 113 13.55 -6.52 4.62
C GLY A 113 14.11 -5.52 3.61
N GLN A 114 13.31 -4.54 3.16
CA GLN A 114 13.67 -3.50 2.18
C GLN A 114 13.71 -3.93 0.70
N LYS A 115 13.32 -5.17 0.38
CA LYS A 115 13.31 -5.65 -1.01
C LYS A 115 11.97 -5.43 -1.69
N GLY A 116 10.89 -5.40 -0.92
CA GLY A 116 9.52 -5.37 -1.41
C GLY A 116 9.10 -4.03 -2.02
N ILE A 117 7.79 -3.81 -2.01
CA ILE A 117 7.14 -2.69 -2.68
C ILE A 117 6.16 -2.02 -1.72
N CYS A 118 6.12 -0.71 -1.75
CA CYS A 118 5.14 0.10 -1.06
C CYS A 118 4.26 0.80 -2.11
N ILE A 119 2.94 0.66 -2.00
CA ILE A 119 1.98 1.24 -2.94
C ILE A 119 1.25 2.37 -2.23
N GLU A 120 1.22 3.54 -2.86
CA GLU A 120 0.46 4.71 -2.42
C GLU A 120 -0.95 4.69 -3.00
N PHE A 121 -1.92 5.01 -2.15
CA PHE A 121 -3.33 5.09 -2.46
C PHE A 121 -3.87 6.49 -2.15
N ASP A 122 -4.74 7.00 -3.01
CA ASP A 122 -5.61 8.16 -2.76
C ASP A 122 -7.02 7.67 -2.43
N PRO A 123 -7.44 7.73 -1.15
CA PRO A 123 -8.77 7.26 -0.74
C PRO A 123 -9.95 7.97 -1.42
N SER A 124 -9.75 9.18 -1.96
CA SER A 124 -10.82 9.94 -2.63
C SER A 124 -11.16 9.38 -4.02
N LYS A 125 -10.25 8.59 -4.61
CA LYS A 125 -10.41 7.99 -5.95
C LYS A 125 -11.15 6.66 -5.93
N ASP A 126 -11.36 6.08 -4.74
CA ASP A 126 -12.24 4.93 -4.54
C ASP A 126 -13.03 5.04 -3.22
N PRO A 127 -14.07 5.92 -3.18
CA PRO A 127 -14.87 6.11 -1.98
C PRO A 127 -15.59 4.84 -1.49
N LEU A 128 -15.84 3.89 -2.38
CA LEU A 128 -16.49 2.62 -2.05
C LEU A 128 -15.54 1.73 -1.25
N PHE A 129 -14.31 1.53 -1.75
CA PHE A 129 -13.30 0.77 -1.02
C PHE A 129 -13.02 1.41 0.34
N PHE A 130 -12.87 2.73 0.38
CA PHE A 130 -12.50 3.47 1.59
C PHE A 130 -13.71 3.99 2.40
N GLU A 131 -14.90 3.43 2.23
CA GLU A 131 -16.13 3.91 2.90
C GLU A 131 -15.96 3.92 4.42
N ASN A 132 -15.57 2.78 4.99
CA ASN A 132 -15.38 2.58 6.43
C ASN A 132 -13.90 2.64 6.84
N LEU A 133 -13.21 3.68 6.37
CA LEU A 133 -11.82 3.99 6.72
C LEU A 133 -11.72 4.64 8.11
N ARG A 134 -10.91 4.07 9.00
CA ARG A 134 -10.79 4.46 10.42
C ARG A 134 -9.34 4.54 10.85
N GLU A 135 -8.99 5.59 11.59
CA GLU A 135 -7.69 5.70 12.25
C GLU A 135 -7.60 4.73 13.43
N VAL A 136 -6.47 4.03 13.54
CA VAL A 136 -6.18 3.17 14.69
C VAL A 136 -5.77 4.02 15.89
N LYS A 137 -6.35 3.70 17.05
CA LYS A 137 -6.08 4.30 18.35
C LYS A 137 -5.08 3.45 19.11
N TYR A 138 -3.92 4.02 19.37
CA TYR A 138 -2.87 3.37 20.15
C TYR A 138 -3.08 3.60 21.64
N ARG A 139 -3.12 2.52 22.42
CA ARG A 139 -3.40 2.56 23.87
C ARG A 139 -2.46 1.65 24.65
N THR A 140 -2.25 1.98 25.93
CA THR A 140 -1.55 1.13 26.90
C THR A 140 -2.49 0.20 27.67
N LYS A 141 -3.80 0.44 27.56
CA LYS A 141 -4.86 -0.38 28.15
C LYS A 141 -5.72 -0.98 27.04
N LEU A 142 -6.21 -2.20 27.27
CA LEU A 142 -7.11 -2.88 26.35
C LEU A 142 -8.45 -2.13 26.22
N ALA A 143 -9.11 -2.30 25.09
CA ALA A 143 -10.44 -1.75 24.87
C ALA A 143 -11.49 -2.53 25.69
N THR A 144 -12.57 -1.85 26.04
CA THR A 144 -13.74 -2.46 26.68
C THR A 144 -14.85 -2.68 25.68
N ILE A 145 -15.69 -3.68 25.93
CA ILE A 145 -16.94 -3.82 25.20
C ILE A 145 -17.96 -2.87 25.84
N ASN A 146 -18.63 -2.08 25.00
CA ASN A 146 -19.70 -1.18 25.43
C ASN A 146 -21.05 -1.68 24.90
N LYS A 147 -22.14 -1.47 25.63
CA LYS A 147 -23.50 -1.61 25.09
C LYS A 147 -23.80 -0.42 24.18
N GLY A 148 -24.10 -0.67 22.91
CA GLY A 148 -24.49 0.37 21.96
C GLY A 148 -25.87 0.98 22.29
N CYS A 149 -26.26 2.01 21.53
CA CYS A 149 -27.55 2.72 21.69
C CYS A 149 -28.80 1.87 21.34
N GLY A 150 -28.67 0.53 21.25
CA GLY A 150 -29.72 -0.41 20.86
C GLY A 150 -29.51 -1.81 21.43
N GLU A 151 -28.96 -1.92 22.65
CA GLU A 151 -28.78 -3.16 23.44
C GLU A 151 -27.72 -4.17 22.95
N GLU A 152 -27.27 -4.11 21.69
CA GLU A 152 -26.16 -4.94 21.19
C GLU A 152 -24.77 -4.46 21.64
N LEU A 153 -23.82 -5.39 21.74
CA LEU A 153 -22.43 -5.10 22.07
C LEU A 153 -21.71 -4.45 20.89
N ASP A 154 -21.10 -3.29 21.12
CA ASP A 154 -20.30 -2.58 20.12
C ASP A 154 -18.82 -2.92 20.25
N TYR A 155 -18.28 -3.60 19.22
CA TYR A 155 -16.87 -3.94 19.09
C TYR A 155 -16.10 -2.97 18.19
N SER A 156 -16.72 -1.88 17.73
CA SER A 156 -16.11 -0.93 16.80
C SER A 156 -14.82 -0.31 17.34
N GLU A 157 -14.74 -0.05 18.66
CA GLU A 157 -13.54 0.45 19.31
C GLU A 157 -12.43 -0.61 19.38
N ILE A 158 -12.79 -1.87 19.59
CA ILE A 158 -11.84 -2.99 19.66
C ILE A 158 -11.14 -3.17 18.31
N LEU A 159 -11.89 -3.09 17.20
CA LEU A 159 -11.35 -3.22 15.85
C LEU A 159 -10.38 -2.11 15.43
N ILE A 160 -10.35 -1.00 16.17
CA ILE A 160 -9.46 0.13 15.90
C ILE A 160 -8.52 0.42 17.06
N THR A 161 -8.40 -0.46 18.06
CA THR A 161 -7.48 -0.29 19.18
C THR A 161 -6.29 -1.21 19.01
N LYS A 162 -5.08 -0.66 19.16
CA LYS A 162 -3.83 -1.41 19.05
C LYS A 162 -2.87 -1.03 20.18
N ALA A 163 -1.95 -1.94 20.52
CA ALA A 163 -0.99 -1.68 21.59
C ALA A 163 -0.06 -0.50 21.23
N MET A 164 0.29 0.33 22.22
CA MET A 164 1.12 1.52 22.05
C MET A 164 2.47 1.26 21.36
N GLN A 165 3.02 0.06 21.52
CA GLN A 165 4.27 -0.39 20.92
C GLN A 165 4.24 -0.37 19.37
N TRP A 166 3.04 -0.47 18.78
CA TRP A 166 2.82 -0.43 17.33
C TRP A 166 2.51 0.99 16.81
N GLN A 167 2.59 2.04 17.64
CA GLN A 167 2.24 3.42 17.23
C GLN A 167 3.04 3.92 16.02
N HIS A 168 4.26 3.41 15.83
CA HIS A 168 5.11 3.75 14.69
C HIS A 168 4.47 3.39 13.33
N GLU A 169 3.50 2.46 13.30
CA GLU A 169 2.81 2.07 12.07
C GLU A 169 1.84 3.14 11.57
N LYS A 170 1.36 4.08 12.41
CA LYS A 170 0.37 5.11 12.05
C LYS A 170 -0.78 4.55 11.20
N GLU A 171 -1.37 3.47 11.70
CA GLU A 171 -2.25 2.56 10.98
C GLU A 171 -3.64 3.16 10.76
N TRP A 172 -4.19 2.89 9.58
CA TRP A 172 -5.57 3.16 9.19
C TRP A 172 -6.19 1.88 8.67
N ARG A 173 -7.42 1.56 9.10
CA ARG A 173 -8.14 0.34 8.75
C ARG A 173 -9.36 0.64 7.92
N VAL A 174 -9.54 -0.09 6.83
CA VAL A 174 -10.85 -0.25 6.19
C VAL A 174 -11.49 -1.49 6.79
N ILE A 175 -12.73 -1.37 7.29
CA ILE A 175 -13.44 -2.47 7.96
C ILE A 175 -14.66 -2.89 7.13
N PHE A 176 -14.66 -4.14 6.67
CA PHE A 176 -15.77 -4.79 5.98
C PHE A 176 -16.48 -5.74 6.94
N LYS A 177 -17.76 -5.48 7.26
CA LYS A 177 -18.50 -6.24 8.27
C LYS A 177 -18.98 -7.61 7.79
N ASP A 178 -19.35 -7.72 6.53
CA ASP A 178 -19.94 -8.94 5.96
C ASP A 178 -19.40 -9.17 4.54
N LEU A 179 -18.23 -9.80 4.46
CA LEU A 179 -17.63 -10.16 3.18
C LEU A 179 -17.24 -11.64 3.13
N TYR A 180 -17.76 -12.34 2.12
CA TYR A 180 -17.49 -13.76 1.88
C TYR A 180 -16.16 -14.02 1.16
N SER A 181 -15.52 -12.96 0.65
CA SER A 181 -14.23 -13.02 -0.05
C SER A 181 -13.12 -12.45 0.82
N ASP A 182 -11.92 -13.02 0.70
CA ASP A 182 -10.69 -12.48 1.30
C ASP A 182 -10.04 -11.40 0.41
N PHE A 183 -10.71 -11.01 -0.68
CA PHE A 183 -10.27 -10.00 -1.62
C PHE A 183 -11.42 -9.06 -1.98
N PHE A 184 -11.11 -7.78 -2.16
CA PHE A 184 -12.07 -6.78 -2.60
C PHE A 184 -11.46 -5.91 -3.70
N PRO A 185 -12.22 -5.63 -4.79
CA PRO A 185 -11.72 -4.86 -5.92
C PRO A 185 -11.48 -3.40 -5.53
N ILE A 186 -10.40 -2.83 -6.05
CA ILE A 186 -10.08 -1.41 -5.91
C ILE A 186 -9.86 -0.80 -7.29
N SER A 187 -10.33 0.42 -7.49
CA SER A 187 -10.09 1.19 -8.70
C SER A 187 -8.59 1.38 -8.93
N PRO A 188 -8.04 1.06 -10.12
CA PRO A 188 -6.66 1.39 -10.46
C PRO A 188 -6.34 2.88 -10.31
N GLN A 189 -7.35 3.76 -10.45
CA GLN A 189 -7.22 5.21 -10.27
C GLN A 189 -6.94 5.64 -8.83
N ALA A 190 -7.18 4.74 -7.86
CA ALA A 190 -6.80 4.97 -6.48
C ALA A 190 -5.32 4.73 -6.22
N ILE A 191 -4.61 4.06 -7.11
CA ILE A 191 -3.18 3.81 -6.96
C ILE A 191 -2.42 5.00 -7.54
N THR A 192 -1.72 5.77 -6.72
CA THR A 192 -1.04 7.00 -7.18
C THR A 192 0.47 6.85 -7.31
N SER A 193 1.06 5.90 -6.58
CA SER A 193 2.50 5.63 -6.67
C SER A 193 2.84 4.17 -6.38
N VAL A 194 3.88 3.67 -7.06
CA VAL A 194 4.55 2.42 -6.72
C VAL A 194 5.99 2.75 -6.33
N ILE A 195 6.35 2.37 -5.10
CA ILE A 195 7.61 2.73 -4.46
C ILE A 195 8.40 1.43 -4.22
N PHE A 196 9.57 1.33 -4.84
CA PHE A 196 10.46 0.17 -4.71
C PHE A 196 11.40 0.33 -3.52
N GLY A 197 11.63 -0.74 -2.76
CA GLY A 197 12.57 -0.71 -1.62
C GLY A 197 14.02 -0.52 -2.06
N CYS A 198 14.89 -0.03 -1.16
CA CYS A 198 16.29 0.27 -1.54
C CYS A 198 17.10 -0.99 -1.91
N ALA A 199 16.71 -2.16 -1.40
CA ALA A 199 17.34 -3.43 -1.70
C ALA A 199 16.65 -4.19 -2.85
N SER A 200 15.62 -3.60 -3.48
CA SER A 200 14.97 -4.20 -4.65
C SER A 200 15.93 -4.28 -5.85
N ALA A 201 16.89 -3.36 -5.93
CA ALA A 201 17.93 -3.35 -6.96
C ALA A 201 19.12 -4.27 -6.64
N SER A 202 19.40 -4.59 -5.37
CA SER A 202 20.58 -5.39 -4.99
C SER A 202 20.38 -6.90 -5.09
N TYR A 203 19.21 -7.36 -5.55
CA TYR A 203 18.86 -8.77 -5.61
C TYR A 203 19.11 -9.37 -7.00
N TYR A 204 20.08 -8.82 -7.75
CA TYR A 204 20.70 -9.51 -8.88
C TYR A 204 21.62 -10.61 -8.36
N ASN A 205 21.11 -11.83 -8.22
CA ASN A 205 22.01 -12.99 -8.18
C ASN A 205 22.46 -13.27 -9.62
N ASP A 206 23.67 -13.84 -9.77
CA ASP A 206 24.37 -14.21 -11.02
C ASP A 206 23.60 -15.13 -12.00
N TYR A 207 22.31 -15.38 -11.74
CA TYR A 207 21.39 -16.21 -12.52
C TYR A 207 20.11 -15.48 -12.97
N GLY A 208 20.06 -14.14 -12.87
CA GLY A 208 18.97 -13.33 -13.39
C GLY A 208 17.77 -13.26 -12.43
N MET A 209 17.61 -12.11 -11.77
CA MET A 209 16.44 -11.86 -10.93
C MET A 209 15.31 -11.18 -11.71
N SER A 210 14.93 -11.74 -12.86
CA SER A 210 14.11 -11.02 -13.84
C SER A 210 12.61 -11.07 -13.54
N GLY A 211 12.04 -12.21 -13.20
CA GLY A 211 10.59 -12.43 -13.36
C GLY A 211 9.64 -11.43 -12.67
N THR A 212 9.64 -11.35 -11.34
CA THR A 212 8.56 -10.66 -10.59
C THR A 212 8.58 -9.14 -10.80
N TYR A 213 9.74 -8.50 -10.64
CA TYR A 213 9.85 -7.06 -10.86
C TYR A 213 9.62 -6.72 -12.33
N GLU A 214 10.15 -7.49 -13.28
CA GLU A 214 9.88 -7.30 -14.71
C GLU A 214 8.38 -7.37 -15.01
N ARG A 215 7.67 -8.37 -14.46
CA ARG A 215 6.21 -8.48 -14.60
C ARG A 215 5.49 -7.28 -13.98
N ILE A 216 5.91 -6.81 -12.81
CA ILE A 216 5.38 -5.57 -12.21
C ILE A 216 5.59 -4.38 -13.14
N PHE A 217 6.77 -4.22 -13.72
CA PHE A 217 7.00 -3.13 -14.66
C PHE A 217 6.14 -3.24 -15.93
N GLN A 218 6.00 -4.45 -16.49
CA GLN A 218 5.13 -4.72 -17.63
C GLN A 218 3.67 -4.41 -17.29
N LEU A 219 3.20 -4.78 -16.09
CA LEU A 219 1.88 -4.41 -15.61
C LEU A 219 1.74 -2.89 -15.57
N LEU A 220 2.72 -2.17 -15.00
CA LEU A 220 2.70 -0.72 -14.88
C LEU A 220 2.80 0.03 -16.22
N GLN A 221 3.10 -0.65 -17.34
CA GLN A 221 3.00 -0.07 -18.69
C GLN A 221 1.56 -0.05 -19.23
N ARG A 222 0.61 -0.74 -18.58
CA ARG A 222 -0.78 -0.78 -19.04
C ARG A 222 -1.44 0.62 -18.94
N PRO A 223 -2.34 0.98 -19.87
CA PRO A 223 -2.93 2.33 -19.91
C PRO A 223 -3.62 2.76 -18.62
N GLU A 224 -4.23 1.84 -17.87
CA GLU A 224 -4.87 2.13 -16.58
C GLU A 224 -3.90 2.69 -15.54
N TYR A 225 -2.61 2.40 -15.66
CA TYR A 225 -1.55 2.84 -14.76
C TYR A 225 -0.72 4.02 -15.25
N ALA A 226 -1.10 4.64 -16.39
CA ALA A 226 -0.36 5.77 -16.96
C ALA A 226 -0.23 7.00 -16.03
N HIS A 227 -1.06 7.07 -14.98
CA HIS A 227 -1.07 8.14 -13.99
C HIS A 227 -0.17 7.86 -12.76
N ILE A 228 0.32 6.63 -12.61
CA ILE A 228 1.13 6.20 -11.45
C ILE A 228 2.52 6.83 -11.50
N GLN A 229 2.99 7.31 -10.35
CA GLN A 229 4.37 7.73 -10.17
C GLN A 229 5.24 6.57 -9.69
N LEU A 230 6.34 6.28 -10.38
CA LEU A 230 7.34 5.32 -9.87
C LEU A 230 8.39 6.03 -9.01
N GLN A 231 8.68 5.43 -7.87
CA GLN A 231 9.63 5.94 -6.89
C GLN A 231 10.49 4.81 -6.34
N CYS A 232 11.60 5.14 -5.70
CA CYS A 232 12.38 4.20 -4.91
C CYS A 232 12.74 4.80 -3.56
N ILE A 233 12.97 3.92 -2.59
CA ILE A 233 13.55 4.29 -1.31
C ILE A 233 15.05 4.44 -1.46
N SER A 234 15.58 5.50 -0.85
CA SER A 234 17.01 5.71 -0.67
C SER A 234 17.31 6.10 0.78
N GLN A 235 18.54 5.85 1.21
CA GLN A 235 19.01 6.26 2.53
C GLN A 235 19.56 7.69 2.46
N GLU A 236 19.31 8.50 3.48
CA GLU A 236 20.03 9.75 3.68
C GLU A 236 21.50 9.45 4.06
N THR A 237 22.42 10.33 3.68
CA THR A 237 23.87 10.10 3.87
C THR A 237 24.35 10.42 5.28
N ASP A 238 23.61 11.24 6.01
CA ASP A 238 23.98 11.84 7.28
C ASP A 238 22.99 11.53 8.41
N THR A 239 21.85 10.90 8.10
CA THR A 239 20.84 10.52 9.10
C THR A 239 20.30 9.09 8.87
N PHE A 240 19.77 8.47 9.92
CA PHE A 240 19.07 7.18 9.85
C PHE A 240 17.64 7.35 9.33
N LYS A 241 17.49 7.94 8.14
CA LYS A 241 16.19 8.16 7.50
C LYS A 241 16.17 7.61 6.08
N LEU A 242 14.98 7.18 5.71
CA LEU A 242 14.64 6.81 4.35
C LEU A 242 13.93 7.98 3.69
N GLN A 243 14.19 8.18 2.40
CA GLN A 243 13.52 9.17 1.57
C GLN A 243 13.05 8.53 0.26
N CYS A 244 11.85 8.92 -0.18
CA CYS A 244 11.33 8.55 -1.49
C CYS A 244 11.97 9.43 -2.56
N ARG A 245 12.56 8.81 -3.59
CA ARG A 245 13.07 9.49 -4.78
C ARG A 245 12.24 9.10 -5.98
N LYS A 246 11.88 10.09 -6.80
CA LYS A 246 11.26 9.82 -8.10
C LYS A 246 12.27 9.11 -8.97
N MET A 247 11.83 8.06 -9.65
CA MET A 247 12.65 7.40 -10.65
C MET A 247 12.30 7.96 -12.03
N PRO A 248 13.24 8.59 -12.74
CA PRO A 248 13.00 9.04 -14.12
C PRO A 248 12.99 7.87 -15.11
N PHE A 249 13.68 6.78 -14.78
CA PHE A 249 13.74 5.55 -15.55
C PHE A 249 14.11 4.38 -14.63
N PHE A 250 13.78 3.17 -15.05
CA PHE A 250 14.21 1.92 -14.43
C PHE A 250 15.13 1.17 -15.37
N VAL A 251 16.30 0.76 -14.89
CA VAL A 251 17.27 -0.02 -15.67
C VAL A 251 17.35 -1.40 -15.06
N PHE A 252 17.19 -2.44 -15.87
CA PHE A 252 17.40 -3.81 -15.41
C PHE A 252 18.04 -4.71 -16.44
N MET A 253 18.90 -5.60 -15.96
CA MET A 253 19.51 -6.63 -16.81
C MET A 253 18.47 -7.74 -17.06
N LYS A 254 18.14 -7.98 -18.33
CA LYS A 254 17.30 -9.11 -18.75
C LYS A 254 18.09 -10.42 -18.72
N ASP A 255 19.37 -10.35 -19.05
CA ASP A 255 20.36 -11.43 -18.98
C ASP A 255 21.77 -10.82 -18.82
N GLN A 256 22.82 -11.65 -18.87
CA GLN A 256 24.21 -11.19 -18.73
C GLN A 256 24.64 -10.15 -19.79
N HIS A 257 23.89 -10.00 -20.88
CA HIS A 257 24.27 -9.18 -22.03
C HIS A 257 23.22 -8.10 -22.39
N THR A 258 22.01 -8.20 -21.86
CA THR A 258 20.88 -7.33 -22.25
C THR A 258 20.43 -6.47 -21.08
N ILE A 259 20.32 -5.15 -21.30
CA ILE A 259 19.75 -4.21 -20.33
C ILE A 259 18.48 -3.58 -20.91
N SER A 260 17.39 -3.69 -20.18
CA SER A 260 16.12 -3.02 -20.45
C SER A 260 16.03 -1.72 -19.67
N ILE A 261 15.60 -0.65 -20.34
CA ILE A 261 15.34 0.66 -19.70
C ILE A 261 13.88 1.03 -19.90
N ILE A 262 13.17 1.26 -18.80
CA ILE A 262 11.78 1.69 -18.78
C ILE A 262 11.75 3.14 -18.27
N SER A 263 11.49 4.09 -19.16
CA SER A 263 11.28 5.49 -18.79
C SER A 263 9.94 5.65 -18.08
N THR A 264 9.90 6.46 -17.01
CA THR A 264 8.66 6.79 -16.29
C THR A 264 7.92 7.95 -16.93
N ARG A 265 8.46 8.51 -18.01
CA ARG A 265 7.87 9.61 -18.77
C ARG A 265 7.68 9.18 -20.22
N GLN A 266 6.42 8.97 -20.62
CA GLN A 266 6.03 9.25 -22.01
C GLN A 266 6.04 10.78 -22.17
N GLN A 267 7.15 11.36 -22.61
CA GLN A 267 7.14 12.73 -23.10
C GLN A 267 6.59 12.76 -24.53
N CYS A 268 5.30 12.52 -24.70
CA CYS A 268 4.65 12.74 -26.00
C CYS A 268 4.13 14.18 -26.07
N LEU A 269 4.90 15.04 -26.73
CA LEU A 269 4.56 16.43 -27.01
C LEU A 269 3.65 16.50 -28.24
N GLN A 270 2.56 17.26 -28.15
CA GLN A 270 1.74 17.58 -29.32
C GLN A 270 2.38 18.73 -30.08
N ILE A 271 2.79 18.47 -31.32
CA ILE A 271 3.32 19.48 -32.23
C ILE A 271 2.22 19.83 -33.23
N LYS A 272 1.84 21.11 -33.25
CA LYS A 272 0.92 21.69 -34.23
C LYS A 272 1.68 22.66 -35.10
N ARG A 273 1.62 22.47 -36.42
CA ARG A 273 2.15 23.43 -37.38
C ARG A 273 1.00 24.24 -37.97
N TYR A 274 1.15 25.56 -38.02
CA TYR A 274 0.21 26.48 -38.64
C TYR A 274 0.84 27.18 -39.85
N ASN A 275 0.01 27.62 -40.81
CA ASN A 275 0.46 28.48 -41.92
C ASN A 275 0.53 29.95 -41.48
N ASP A 276 0.95 30.84 -42.38
CA ASP A 276 1.04 32.29 -42.10
C ASP A 276 -0.33 32.92 -41.80
N ASN A 277 -1.41 32.28 -42.24
CA ASN A 277 -2.80 32.66 -41.95
C ASN A 277 -3.33 32.06 -40.63
N ARG A 278 -2.49 31.32 -39.88
CA ARG A 278 -2.81 30.56 -38.65
C ARG A 278 -3.77 29.37 -38.83
N ASP A 279 -3.93 28.85 -40.04
CA ASP A 279 -4.64 27.59 -40.26
C ASP A 279 -3.76 26.40 -39.90
N LEU A 280 -4.32 25.39 -39.24
CA LEU A 280 -3.61 24.16 -38.86
C LEU A 280 -3.21 23.37 -40.12
N ILE A 281 -1.91 23.21 -40.34
CA ILE A 281 -1.36 22.43 -41.45
C ILE A 281 -1.27 20.95 -41.08
N TYR A 282 -0.76 20.63 -39.89
CA TYR A 282 -0.75 19.26 -39.35
C TYR A 282 -0.58 19.24 -37.82
N GLU A 283 -1.04 18.15 -37.21
CA GLU A 283 -0.89 17.81 -35.80
C GLU A 283 -0.18 16.45 -35.71
N ALA A 284 0.87 16.36 -34.89
CA ALA A 284 1.62 15.12 -34.69
C ALA A 284 2.06 15.00 -33.22
N SER A 285 2.07 13.77 -32.71
CA SER A 285 2.65 13.43 -31.41
C SER A 285 4.14 13.14 -31.60
N VAL A 286 5.01 13.90 -30.94
CA VAL A 286 6.45 13.60 -30.86
C VAL A 286 6.75 13.08 -29.47
N CYS A 287 7.15 11.81 -29.39
CA CYS A 287 7.67 11.25 -28.16
C CYS A 287 9.20 11.47 -28.12
N GLN A 288 9.73 12.17 -27.11
CA GLN A 288 11.16 12.40 -26.95
C GLN A 288 11.79 11.24 -26.17
N TRP A 289 12.89 10.69 -26.69
CA TRP A 289 13.70 9.67 -26.01
C TRP A 289 15.05 10.27 -25.62
N GLU A 290 15.35 10.35 -24.32
CA GLU A 290 16.67 10.75 -23.81
C GLU A 290 17.63 9.55 -23.83
N LYS A 291 18.84 9.73 -24.38
CA LYS A 291 19.90 8.72 -24.39
C LYS A 291 20.80 8.90 -23.16
N THR A 292 21.11 7.82 -22.45
CA THR A 292 22.11 7.82 -21.37
C THR A 292 23.30 6.97 -21.80
N ILE A 293 24.51 7.53 -21.72
CA ILE A 293 25.78 6.81 -21.96
C ILE A 293 26.42 6.58 -20.58
N ILE A 294 26.82 5.34 -20.28
CA ILE A 294 27.60 5.02 -19.08
C ILE A 294 29.03 4.69 -19.53
N THR A 295 30.00 5.38 -18.98
CA THR A 295 31.43 5.17 -19.25
C THR A 295 32.06 4.51 -18.02
N LEU A 296 32.65 3.32 -18.17
CA LEU A 296 33.45 2.67 -17.12
C LEU A 296 34.93 2.60 -17.53
N PRO A 297 35.86 2.38 -16.59
CA PRO A 297 37.31 2.38 -16.88
C PRO A 297 37.78 1.34 -17.91
N ASN A 298 36.99 0.30 -18.17
CA ASN A 298 37.36 -0.84 -19.03
C ASN A 298 36.42 -0.99 -20.26
N GLY A 299 35.67 0.06 -20.63
CA GLY A 299 34.77 0.01 -21.81
C GLY A 299 33.65 1.05 -21.80
N TYR A 300 33.01 1.21 -22.97
CA TYR A 300 31.87 2.12 -23.18
C TYR A 300 30.57 1.32 -23.26
N TYR A 301 29.53 1.73 -22.51
CA TYR A 301 28.18 1.21 -22.69
C TYR A 301 27.39 2.15 -23.59
N LEU A 302 27.14 1.72 -24.82
CA LEU A 302 26.24 2.42 -25.74
C LEU A 302 24.83 1.87 -25.57
N ILE A 303 23.99 2.56 -24.81
CA ILE A 303 22.55 2.27 -24.79
C ILE A 303 21.93 3.02 -25.97
N SER A 304 21.85 2.38 -27.13
CA SER A 304 20.93 2.84 -28.18
C SER A 304 20.56 1.74 -29.18
N ASN A 305 19.34 1.24 -29.07
CA ASN A 305 18.26 1.46 -30.05
C ASN A 305 16.99 0.80 -29.51
N ALA A 306 15.85 1.49 -29.50
CA ALA A 306 14.58 0.81 -29.30
C ALA A 306 14.31 -0.09 -30.51
N VAL A 307 14.11 -1.39 -30.29
CA VAL A 307 13.65 -2.32 -31.33
C VAL A 307 12.13 -2.19 -31.50
N ASP A 308 11.44 -1.93 -30.40
CA ASP A 308 10.00 -1.66 -30.31
C ASP A 308 9.66 -0.90 -29.01
N ASN A 309 8.37 -0.70 -28.75
CA ASN A 309 7.84 0.06 -27.61
C ASN A 309 8.34 -0.41 -26.22
N ASN A 310 8.90 -1.62 -26.10
CA ASN A 310 9.31 -2.22 -24.82
C ASN A 310 10.75 -2.79 -24.81
N THR A 311 11.52 -2.66 -25.88
CA THR A 311 12.82 -3.35 -26.03
C THR A 311 13.91 -2.39 -26.46
N VAL A 312 15.02 -2.33 -25.72
CA VAL A 312 16.24 -1.61 -26.13
C VAL A 312 17.34 -2.61 -26.46
N LEU A 313 17.93 -2.50 -27.65
CA LEU A 313 19.17 -3.18 -28.03
C LEU A 313 20.34 -2.52 -27.29
N VAL A 314 21.06 -3.34 -26.53
CA VAL A 314 22.38 -3.00 -25.99
C VAL A 314 23.40 -3.74 -26.83
N GLN A 315 24.31 -2.99 -27.42
CA GLN A 315 25.40 -3.56 -28.21
C GLN A 315 26.67 -3.49 -27.36
N ILE A 316 27.21 -4.66 -27.01
CA ILE A 316 28.44 -4.80 -26.25
C ILE A 316 29.59 -4.70 -27.23
N PHE A 317 30.51 -3.79 -26.95
CA PHE A 317 31.80 -3.73 -27.62
C PHE A 317 32.85 -4.05 -26.57
N ASP A 318 33.40 -5.26 -26.63
CA ASP A 318 34.69 -5.56 -26.01
C ASP A 318 35.79 -4.89 -26.85
N GLU A 319 36.94 -4.59 -26.25
CA GLU A 319 38.12 -4.08 -26.98
C GLU A 319 38.57 -5.01 -28.11
#